data_AF-A0A5C3L128-F1
#
_entry.id   AF-A0A5C3L128-F1
#
_cell.length_a   1.000
_cell.length_b   1.000
_cell.length_c   1.000
_cell.angle_alpha   90.00
_cell.angle_beta   90.00
_cell.angle_gamma   90.00
#
_symmetry.space_group_name_H-M   'P 1'
#
loop_
_entity.id
_entity.type
_entity.pdbx_description
1 polymer ?
#
loop_
_entity_poly.entity_id
_entity_poly.type
_entity_poly.pdbx_seq_one_letter_code
_entity_poly.pdbx_strand_id
1 'polypeptide(L)'
;MATIIIDDVDSRIRYSAGWSRAGSDREFNHTTTTTTSVGATAELAFLGTHIAVYGTISISGQTLPSVSEYSIDGGPPVQFIGTTTVAPGLAAYNQIYFESPLLSDGTHTITITNIGEENPLWLDYFLVTPPAALVASTVTATVTSTVALPGQTIIVTAGLDRAPQATNLGSSSGSTGRLVEVGAVLGGVLGGLTLLLLLLPRSFCANDRKSR
;
A
#
# COMPACT_ATOMS: atom_id res chain seq x y z
N MET A 1 -4.14 4.56 9.78
CA MET A 1 -5.13 3.58 9.28
C MET A 1 -4.36 2.37 8.80
N ALA A 2 -4.84 1.14 9.04
CA ALA A 2 -4.15 -0.04 8.53
C ALA A 2 -4.36 -0.15 7.02
N THR A 3 -3.38 -0.68 6.29
CA THR A 3 -3.46 -0.91 4.86
C THR A 3 -2.92 -2.30 4.56
N ILE A 4 -3.61 -3.01 3.68
CA ILE A 4 -3.22 -4.34 3.20
C ILE A 4 -2.66 -4.15 1.79
N ILE A 5 -1.48 -4.73 1.54
CA ILE A 5 -0.87 -4.76 0.22
C ILE A 5 -1.32 -6.06 -0.47
N ILE A 6 -1.77 -5.95 -1.72
CA ILE A 6 -2.12 -7.09 -2.57
C ILE A 6 -1.19 -7.03 -3.78
N ASP A 7 -0.37 -8.07 -3.94
CA ASP A 7 0.60 -8.21 -5.01
C ASP A 7 -0.07 -8.49 -6.36
N ASP A 8 0.51 -8.10 -7.49
CA ASP A 8 -0.05 -8.35 -8.84
C ASP A 8 -0.18 -9.84 -9.18
N VAL A 9 0.64 -10.69 -8.55
CA VAL A 9 0.56 -12.15 -8.68
C VAL A 9 -0.42 -12.81 -7.70
N ASP A 10 -1.11 -12.03 -6.87
CA ASP A 10 -2.09 -12.56 -5.92
C ASP A 10 -3.22 -13.27 -6.65
N SER A 11 -3.53 -14.49 -6.18
CA SER A 11 -4.57 -15.33 -6.77
C SER A 11 -5.96 -14.71 -6.74
N ARG A 12 -6.23 -13.68 -5.94
CA ARG A 12 -7.52 -12.96 -5.95
C ARG A 12 -7.73 -12.16 -7.23
N ILE A 13 -6.66 -11.79 -7.93
CA ILE A 13 -6.74 -11.01 -9.16
C ILE A 13 -7.09 -11.94 -10.33
N ARG A 14 -8.05 -11.51 -11.14
CA ARG A 14 -8.51 -12.22 -12.34
C ARG A 14 -8.08 -11.43 -13.56
N TYR A 15 -7.10 -11.95 -14.27
CA TYR A 15 -6.61 -11.38 -15.52
C TYR A 15 -7.31 -12.02 -16.72
N SER A 16 -7.69 -11.20 -17.69
CA SER A 16 -8.16 -11.68 -18.99
C SER A 16 -7.02 -12.29 -19.82
N ALA A 17 -7.31 -12.71 -21.06
CA ALA A 17 -6.25 -12.99 -22.02
C ALA A 17 -5.43 -11.72 -22.34
N GLY A 18 -4.16 -11.88 -22.70
CA GLY A 18 -3.27 -10.80 -23.13
C GLY A 18 -2.25 -10.31 -22.09
N TRP A 19 -2.31 -10.80 -20.86
CA TRP A 19 -1.37 -10.46 -19.80
C TRP A 19 -0.16 -11.40 -19.75
N SER A 20 0.99 -10.85 -19.38
CA SER A 20 2.26 -11.57 -19.18
C SER A 20 2.89 -11.18 -17.85
N ARG A 21 3.63 -12.09 -17.24
CA ARG A 21 4.38 -11.83 -16.00
C ARG A 21 5.76 -11.26 -16.32
N ALA A 22 6.24 -10.39 -15.44
CA ALA A 22 7.54 -9.73 -15.48
C ALA A 22 7.95 -9.35 -14.05
N GLY A 23 8.91 -8.43 -13.90
CA GLY A 23 9.35 -7.89 -12.62
C GLY A 23 10.86 -7.61 -12.57
N SER A 24 11.27 -6.81 -11.60
CA SER A 24 12.66 -6.49 -11.28
C SER A 24 12.81 -6.19 -9.79
N ASP A 25 14.04 -5.96 -9.34
CA ASP A 25 14.34 -5.68 -7.93
C ASP A 25 13.68 -4.40 -7.37
N ARG A 26 13.08 -3.57 -8.25
CA ARG A 26 12.48 -2.29 -7.90
C ARG A 26 10.96 -2.33 -7.74
N GLU A 27 10.32 -3.40 -8.17
CA GLU A 27 8.88 -3.62 -7.99
C GLU A 27 8.59 -4.39 -6.71
N PHE A 28 7.36 -4.26 -6.23
CA PHE A 28 6.93 -4.95 -5.04
C PHE A 28 7.04 -6.46 -5.27
N ASN A 29 7.65 -7.15 -4.29
CA ASN A 29 7.90 -8.60 -4.35
C ASN A 29 8.63 -9.08 -5.63
N HIS A 30 9.30 -8.18 -6.34
CA HIS A 30 10.00 -8.43 -7.60
C HIS A 30 9.11 -8.93 -8.74
N THR A 31 7.81 -8.61 -8.70
CA THR A 31 6.82 -9.05 -9.70
C THR A 31 6.12 -7.86 -10.35
N THR A 32 5.77 -8.04 -11.62
CA THR A 32 4.80 -7.19 -12.31
C THR A 32 3.99 -8.00 -13.31
N THR A 33 2.83 -7.47 -13.67
CA THR A 33 1.98 -8.06 -14.70
C THR A 33 1.65 -7.01 -15.72
N THR A 34 1.94 -7.35 -16.97
CA THR A 34 1.94 -6.38 -18.06
C THR A 34 1.09 -6.83 -19.24
N THR A 35 0.56 -5.85 -19.96
CA THR A 35 -0.19 -6.07 -21.20
C THR A 35 -0.02 -4.88 -22.15
N THR A 36 0.03 -5.18 -23.44
CA THR A 36 -0.17 -4.22 -24.55
C THR A 36 -1.48 -4.49 -25.29
N SER A 37 -2.25 -5.50 -24.84
CA SER A 37 -3.49 -5.89 -25.51
C SER A 37 -4.60 -4.91 -25.13
N VAL A 38 -5.09 -4.13 -26.09
CA VAL A 38 -6.23 -3.23 -25.90
C VAL A 38 -7.46 -4.04 -25.50
N GLY A 39 -8.17 -3.57 -24.47
CA GLY A 39 -9.34 -4.23 -23.89
C GLY A 39 -9.02 -5.36 -22.91
N ALA A 40 -7.74 -5.67 -22.67
CA ALA A 40 -7.38 -6.63 -21.62
C ALA A 40 -7.73 -6.06 -20.23
N THR A 41 -8.32 -6.90 -19.39
CA THR A 41 -8.80 -6.51 -18.06
C THR A 41 -8.09 -7.24 -16.92
N ALA A 42 -7.98 -6.56 -15.79
CA ALA A 42 -7.62 -7.14 -14.50
C ALA A 42 -8.71 -6.78 -13.48
N GLU A 43 -9.26 -7.78 -12.81
CA GLU A 43 -10.34 -7.60 -11.83
C GLU A 43 -9.90 -8.08 -10.45
N LEU A 44 -10.21 -7.29 -9.42
CA LEU A 44 -9.94 -7.62 -8.03
C LEU A 44 -11.15 -7.28 -7.16
N ALA A 45 -11.68 -8.31 -6.50
CA ALA A 45 -12.64 -8.13 -5.42
C ALA A 45 -11.88 -7.89 -4.09
N PHE A 46 -12.25 -6.83 -3.37
CA PHE A 46 -11.63 -6.46 -2.10
C PHE A 46 -12.68 -6.08 -1.07
N LEU A 47 -12.36 -6.29 0.22
CA LEU A 47 -13.19 -5.87 1.34
C LEU A 47 -12.53 -4.65 1.99
N GLY A 48 -13.16 -3.48 1.90
CA GLY A 48 -12.53 -2.23 2.32
C GLY A 48 -13.36 -0.99 2.06
N THR A 49 -12.78 0.15 2.39
CA THR A 49 -13.36 1.48 2.18
C THR A 49 -12.54 2.34 1.22
N HIS A 50 -11.38 1.86 0.79
CA HIS A 50 -10.49 2.57 -0.12
C HIS A 50 -9.55 1.59 -0.82
N ILE A 51 -9.24 1.86 -2.08
CA ILE A 51 -8.23 1.14 -2.86
C ILE A 51 -7.38 2.13 -3.67
N ALA A 52 -6.08 1.86 -3.72
CA ALA A 52 -5.16 2.53 -4.64
C ALA A 52 -4.41 1.48 -5.48
N VAL A 53 -4.16 1.81 -6.75
CA VAL A 53 -3.46 0.94 -7.71
C VAL A 53 -2.11 1.55 -8.05
N TYR A 54 -1.07 0.73 -7.98
CA TYR A 54 0.31 1.13 -8.27
C TYR A 54 0.88 0.31 -9.43
N GLY A 55 1.81 0.94 -10.15
CA GLY A 55 2.49 0.32 -11.27
C GLY A 55 3.79 0.99 -11.66
N THR A 56 4.32 0.52 -12.79
CA THR A 56 5.58 1.00 -13.37
C THR A 56 5.32 1.69 -14.71
N ILE A 57 5.74 2.94 -14.83
CA ILE A 57 5.69 3.68 -16.10
C ILE A 57 7.05 3.52 -16.77
N SER A 58 7.11 2.72 -17.83
CA SER A 58 8.28 2.56 -18.68
C SER A 58 7.99 3.17 -20.04
N ILE A 59 8.79 4.16 -20.45
CA ILE A 59 8.73 4.73 -21.80
C ILE A 59 9.98 4.29 -22.56
N SER A 60 9.84 3.20 -23.32
CA SER A 60 10.92 2.63 -24.13
C SER A 60 10.69 2.93 -25.61
N GLY A 61 11.09 4.14 -26.04
CA GLY A 61 11.14 4.51 -27.47
C GLY A 61 9.80 4.59 -28.20
N GLN A 62 8.68 4.40 -27.50
CA GLN A 62 7.33 4.45 -28.04
C GLN A 62 6.79 5.87 -28.00
N THR A 63 5.88 6.19 -28.92
CA THR A 63 5.43 7.56 -29.16
C THR A 63 4.21 7.91 -28.31
N LEU A 64 3.36 6.92 -28.03
CA LEU A 64 2.12 7.10 -27.26
C LEU A 64 2.27 6.59 -25.82
N PRO A 65 1.79 7.31 -24.79
CA PRO A 65 1.87 6.86 -23.40
C PRO A 65 1.01 5.61 -23.15
N SER A 66 1.27 4.90 -22.04
CA SER A 66 0.37 3.84 -21.59
C SER A 66 -0.95 4.46 -21.13
N VAL A 67 -2.08 3.89 -21.52
CA VAL A 67 -3.40 4.42 -21.15
C VAL A 67 -4.26 3.32 -20.56
N SER A 68 -4.88 3.58 -19.42
CA SER A 68 -5.71 2.61 -18.71
C SER A 68 -6.94 3.26 -18.08
N GLU A 69 -7.98 2.48 -17.87
CA GLU A 69 -9.22 2.89 -17.21
C GLU A 69 -9.48 2.07 -15.95
N TYR A 70 -10.08 2.71 -14.95
CA TYR A 70 -10.37 2.13 -13.64
C TYR A 70 -11.83 2.37 -13.29
N SER A 71 -12.55 1.30 -12.99
CA SER A 71 -13.94 1.37 -12.53
C SER A 71 -14.10 0.62 -11.21
N ILE A 72 -14.89 1.18 -10.30
CA ILE A 72 -15.31 0.53 -9.05
C ILE A 72 -16.78 0.14 -9.20
N ASP A 73 -17.08 -1.13 -8.94
CA ASP A 73 -18.44 -1.71 -8.92
C ASP A 73 -19.23 -1.46 -10.22
N GLY A 74 -18.55 -1.42 -11.37
CA GLY A 74 -19.16 -1.14 -12.67
C GLY A 74 -19.60 0.32 -12.86
N GLY A 75 -19.15 1.23 -12.00
CA GLY A 75 -19.35 2.67 -12.13
C GLY A 75 -18.59 3.30 -13.32
N PRO A 76 -18.74 4.62 -13.52
CA PRO A 76 -18.04 5.32 -14.59
C PRO A 76 -16.51 5.17 -14.48
N PRO A 77 -15.82 4.83 -15.58
CA PRO A 77 -14.37 4.65 -15.55
C PRO A 77 -13.64 5.99 -15.38
N VAL A 78 -12.53 5.96 -14.66
CA VAL A 78 -11.55 7.04 -14.57
C VAL A 78 -10.33 6.64 -15.40
N GLN A 79 -9.90 7.52 -16.29
CA GLN A 79 -8.74 7.28 -17.16
C GLN A 79 -7.45 7.74 -16.49
N PHE A 80 -6.41 6.93 -16.62
CA PHE A 80 -5.02 7.26 -16.31
C PHE A 80 -4.17 7.28 -17.57
N ILE A 81 -3.28 8.27 -17.68
CA ILE A 81 -2.29 8.39 -18.75
C ILE A 81 -0.90 8.36 -18.12
N GLY A 82 -0.15 7.30 -18.41
CA GLY A 82 1.20 7.07 -17.89
C GLY A 82 2.21 8.00 -18.54
N THR A 83 2.44 9.14 -17.91
CA THR A 83 3.50 10.09 -18.28
C THR A 83 4.59 10.08 -17.22
N THR A 84 5.84 10.31 -17.64
CA THR A 84 6.98 10.35 -16.71
C THR A 84 8.03 11.35 -17.18
N THR A 85 8.78 11.89 -16.22
CA THR A 85 9.91 12.79 -16.47
C THR A 85 11.26 12.06 -16.51
N VAL A 86 11.27 10.74 -16.27
CA VAL A 86 12.50 9.96 -16.40
C VAL A 86 12.95 9.89 -17.85
N ALA A 87 14.26 9.79 -18.08
CA ALA A 87 14.81 9.72 -19.42
C ALA A 87 14.26 8.50 -20.19
N PRO A 88 14.08 8.58 -21.53
CA PRO A 88 13.68 7.44 -22.33
C PRO A 88 14.57 6.21 -22.10
N GLY A 89 13.94 5.04 -21.98
CA GLY A 89 14.63 3.79 -21.63
C GLY A 89 14.81 3.56 -20.12
N LEU A 90 14.41 4.52 -19.28
CA LEU A 90 14.25 4.32 -17.85
C LEU A 90 12.78 4.15 -17.49
N ALA A 91 12.54 3.55 -16.32
CA ALA A 91 11.22 3.35 -15.77
C ALA A 91 11.05 4.11 -14.45
N ALA A 92 9.85 4.63 -14.23
CA ALA A 92 9.39 5.17 -12.96
C ALA A 92 8.55 4.11 -12.24
N TYR A 93 8.97 3.74 -11.04
CA TYR A 93 8.37 2.68 -10.22
C TYR A 93 7.48 3.28 -9.13
N ASN A 94 6.61 2.48 -8.52
CA ASN A 94 5.70 2.91 -7.45
C ASN A 94 4.83 4.11 -7.88
N GLN A 95 4.37 4.11 -9.13
CA GLN A 95 3.53 5.17 -9.68
C GLN A 95 2.08 4.88 -9.37
N ILE A 96 1.38 5.88 -8.84
CA ILE A 96 -0.04 5.75 -8.56
C ILE A 96 -0.84 5.93 -9.84
N TYR A 97 -1.63 4.93 -10.21
CA TYR A 97 -2.47 4.97 -11.39
C TYR A 97 -3.89 5.42 -11.06
N PHE A 98 -4.38 5.00 -9.89
CA PHE A 98 -5.74 5.27 -9.45
C PHE A 98 -5.83 5.25 -7.92
N GLU A 99 -6.67 6.13 -7.39
CA GLU A 99 -7.17 6.08 -6.02
C GLU A 99 -8.68 6.19 -6.03
N SER A 100 -9.36 5.31 -5.31
CA SER A 100 -10.81 5.41 -5.18
C SER A 100 -11.19 6.60 -4.29
N PRO A 101 -12.38 7.19 -4.45
CA PRO A 101 -12.98 7.97 -3.37
C PRO A 101 -13.20 7.08 -2.13
N LEU A 102 -13.61 7.69 -1.02
CA LEU A 102 -14.06 6.92 0.15
C LEU A 102 -15.30 6.11 -0.23
N LEU A 103 -15.21 4.79 -0.07
CA LEU A 103 -16.27 3.83 -0.32
C LEU A 103 -16.99 3.47 0.99
N SER A 104 -18.19 2.92 0.87
CA SER A 104 -18.89 2.31 2.01
C SER A 104 -18.12 1.09 2.53
N ASP A 105 -18.28 0.75 3.81
CA ASP A 105 -17.75 -0.52 4.32
C ASP A 105 -18.41 -1.70 3.60
N GLY A 106 -17.64 -2.44 2.80
CA GLY A 106 -18.18 -3.57 2.06
C GLY A 106 -17.19 -4.24 1.13
N THR A 107 -17.69 -5.24 0.41
CA THR A 107 -16.97 -5.86 -0.71
C THR A 107 -17.21 -5.04 -1.97
N HIS A 108 -16.12 -4.63 -2.60
CA HIS A 108 -16.08 -3.87 -3.83
C HIS A 108 -15.27 -4.62 -4.88
N THR A 109 -15.50 -4.32 -6.15
CA THR A 109 -14.71 -4.85 -7.26
C THR A 109 -14.10 -3.70 -8.04
N ILE A 110 -12.79 -3.72 -8.21
CA ILE A 110 -12.11 -2.85 -9.17
C ILE A 110 -11.90 -3.61 -10.48
N THR A 111 -12.23 -2.96 -11.59
CA THR A 111 -11.91 -3.42 -12.94
C THR A 111 -10.93 -2.42 -13.56
N ILE A 112 -9.78 -2.93 -14.00
CA ILE A 112 -8.76 -2.18 -14.72
C ILE A 112 -8.79 -2.63 -16.17
N THR A 113 -8.82 -1.70 -17.11
CA THR A 113 -8.81 -1.99 -18.54
C THR A 113 -7.63 -1.29 -19.21
N ASN A 114 -6.81 -2.03 -19.96
CA ASN A 114 -5.84 -1.40 -20.85
C ASN A 114 -6.55 -0.83 -22.08
N ILE A 115 -6.40 0.47 -22.32
CA ILE A 115 -6.94 1.15 -23.51
C ILE A 115 -5.84 1.75 -24.38
N GLY A 116 -4.58 1.60 -24.00
CA GLY A 116 -3.41 2.00 -24.78
C GLY A 116 -2.91 0.89 -25.71
N GLU A 117 -2.36 1.29 -26.86
CA GLU A 117 -1.93 0.39 -27.94
C GLU A 117 -0.42 0.10 -27.94
N GLU A 118 0.41 1.11 -27.68
CA GLU A 118 1.87 0.98 -27.75
C GLU A 118 2.45 0.68 -26.37
N ASN A 119 2.56 1.71 -25.52
CA ASN A 119 3.23 1.58 -24.23
C ASN A 119 2.48 0.62 -23.30
N PRO A 120 3.14 -0.44 -22.81
CA PRO A 120 2.50 -1.43 -21.97
C PRO A 120 1.99 -0.83 -20.67
N LEU A 121 0.84 -1.33 -20.22
CA LEU A 121 0.40 -1.17 -18.85
C LEU A 121 1.20 -2.15 -17.98
N TRP A 122 1.83 -1.67 -16.91
CA TRP A 122 2.51 -2.50 -15.90
C TRP A 122 1.83 -2.32 -14.55
N LEU A 123 1.18 -3.37 -14.04
CA LEU A 123 0.62 -3.42 -12.70
C LEU A 123 1.61 -4.06 -11.74
N ASP A 124 1.71 -3.50 -10.54
CA ASP A 124 2.67 -3.92 -9.50
C ASP A 124 1.93 -4.36 -8.21
N TYR A 125 1.19 -3.45 -7.57
CA TYR A 125 0.43 -3.81 -6.38
C TYR A 125 -0.77 -2.91 -6.13
N PHE A 126 -1.61 -3.35 -5.19
CA PHE A 126 -2.77 -2.61 -4.70
C PHE A 126 -2.62 -2.33 -3.21
N LEU A 127 -3.10 -1.17 -2.77
CA LEU A 127 -3.24 -0.83 -1.37
C LEU A 127 -4.72 -0.77 -1.01
N VAL A 128 -5.17 -1.62 -0.09
CA VAL A 128 -6.56 -1.67 0.37
C VAL A 128 -6.65 -1.25 1.84
N THR A 129 -7.54 -0.33 2.14
CA THR A 129 -7.89 0.01 3.53
C THR A 129 -9.08 -0.87 3.97
N PRO A 130 -8.88 -1.80 4.93
CA PRO A 130 -9.95 -2.66 5.40
C PRO A 130 -10.97 -1.88 6.26
N PRO A 131 -12.19 -2.42 6.47
CA PRO A 131 -13.18 -1.83 7.36
C PRO A 131 -12.68 -1.73 8.81
N ALA A 132 -13.11 -0.68 9.52
CA ALA A 132 -12.67 -0.40 10.90
C ALA A 132 -13.00 -1.56 11.88
N ALA A 133 -14.06 -2.32 11.63
CA ALA A 133 -14.46 -3.45 12.46
C ALA A 133 -13.47 -4.64 12.39
N LEU A 134 -12.78 -4.83 11.26
CA LEU A 134 -11.82 -5.94 11.11
C LEU A 134 -10.50 -5.64 11.85
N VAL A 135 -10.07 -4.38 11.88
CA VAL A 135 -8.88 -3.97 12.63
C VAL A 135 -9.12 -3.98 14.16
N ALA A 136 -10.36 -3.84 14.61
CA ALA A 136 -10.72 -3.99 16.01
C ALA A 136 -10.80 -5.46 16.47
N SER A 137 -11.13 -6.39 15.54
CA SER A 137 -11.29 -7.81 15.85
C SER A 137 -9.97 -8.54 16.14
N THR A 138 -8.83 -8.01 15.69
CA THR A 138 -7.50 -8.58 16.00
C THR A 138 -7.01 -8.30 17.43
N VAL A 139 -7.76 -7.52 18.23
CA VAL A 139 -7.40 -7.20 19.63
C VAL A 139 -8.19 -8.03 20.66
N THR A 140 -9.22 -8.79 20.26
CA THR A 140 -10.12 -9.49 21.20
C THR A 140 -10.40 -10.94 20.82
N ALA A 141 -9.34 -11.72 20.58
CA ALA A 141 -9.44 -13.18 20.51
C ALA A 141 -8.50 -13.83 21.54
N THR A 142 -8.80 -13.65 22.82
CA THR A 142 -8.30 -14.54 23.86
C THR A 142 -9.07 -15.86 23.75
N VAL A 143 -8.55 -16.79 22.95
CA VAL A 143 -9.08 -18.15 22.89
C VAL A 143 -8.68 -18.85 24.19
N THR A 144 -9.61 -18.93 25.15
CA THR A 144 -9.45 -19.81 26.31
C THR A 144 -9.73 -21.24 25.86
N SER A 145 -8.68 -21.98 25.51
CA SER A 145 -8.76 -23.42 25.29
C SER A 145 -8.78 -24.15 26.63
N THR A 146 -9.95 -24.59 27.10
CA THR A 146 -10.04 -25.53 28.23
C THR A 146 -9.85 -26.96 27.71
N VAL A 147 -8.71 -27.55 28.04
CA VAL A 147 -8.48 -28.99 27.85
C VAL A 147 -9.32 -29.73 28.91
N ALA A 148 -10.40 -30.37 28.49
CA ALA A 148 -11.17 -31.26 29.35
C ALA A 148 -10.50 -32.64 29.40
N LEU A 149 -9.85 -32.97 30.53
CA LEU A 149 -9.58 -34.36 30.90
C LEU A 149 -10.87 -35.00 31.46
N PRO A 150 -11.20 -36.25 31.11
CA PRO A 150 -12.35 -36.93 31.68
C PRO A 150 -12.04 -37.31 33.14
N GLY A 151 -12.85 -36.85 34.09
CA GLY A 151 -12.95 -37.50 35.40
C GLY A 151 -12.81 -36.65 36.67
N GLN A 152 -13.09 -35.35 36.68
CA GLN A 152 -13.27 -34.64 37.95
C GLN A 152 -14.50 -33.73 37.95
N THR A 153 -15.48 -34.11 38.76
CA THR A 153 -16.69 -33.34 39.06
C THR A 153 -16.34 -32.27 40.09
N ILE A 154 -16.32 -31.00 39.70
CA ILE A 154 -16.32 -29.88 40.64
C ILE A 154 -17.68 -29.18 40.52
N ILE A 155 -18.51 -29.35 41.54
CA ILE A 155 -19.78 -28.64 41.69
C ILE A 155 -19.45 -27.25 42.24
N VAL A 156 -19.66 -26.21 41.44
CA VAL A 156 -19.67 -24.83 41.94
C VAL A 156 -21.08 -24.29 41.77
N THR A 157 -21.79 -24.17 42.89
CA THR A 157 -23.14 -23.62 43.00
C THR A 157 -23.08 -22.12 42.72
N ALA A 158 -23.81 -21.65 41.71
CA ALA A 158 -23.97 -20.22 41.42
C ALA A 158 -24.88 -19.57 42.46
N GLY A 159 -24.29 -18.74 43.33
CA GLY A 159 -25.03 -17.84 44.22
C GLY A 159 -25.17 -16.46 43.56
N LEU A 160 -26.41 -16.03 43.34
CA LEU A 160 -26.75 -14.64 43.02
C LEU A 160 -26.71 -13.81 44.31
N ASP A 161 -25.98 -12.70 44.31
CA ASP A 161 -26.45 -11.37 44.75
C ASP A 161 -25.33 -10.44 45.29
N ARG A 162 -25.40 -9.18 44.80
CA ARG A 162 -25.17 -7.90 45.52
C ARG A 162 -23.73 -7.32 45.64
N ALA A 163 -23.53 -6.18 44.94
CA ALA A 163 -22.56 -5.11 45.27
C ALA A 163 -23.02 -4.32 46.52
N PRO A 164 -22.22 -3.47 47.22
CA PRO A 164 -20.96 -2.81 46.79
C PRO A 164 -19.82 -2.79 47.84
N GLN A 165 -18.60 -2.38 47.45
CA GLN A 165 -17.79 -1.33 48.11
C GLN A 165 -16.33 -1.32 47.65
N ALA A 166 -15.80 -0.10 47.52
CA ALA A 166 -14.43 0.22 47.18
C ALA A 166 -13.49 0.05 48.38
N THR A 167 -12.29 -0.47 48.14
CA THR A 167 -11.11 -0.28 49.00
C THR A 167 -9.85 -0.16 48.14
N ASN A 168 -9.21 1.00 48.23
CA ASN A 168 -7.83 1.24 47.80
C ASN A 168 -6.86 0.43 48.67
N LEU A 169 -5.85 -0.19 48.07
CA LEU A 169 -4.53 -0.43 48.67
C LEU A 169 -3.52 -0.76 47.56
N GLY A 170 -2.39 -0.05 47.57
CA GLY A 170 -1.45 0.02 46.45
C GLY A 170 -0.22 -0.88 46.53
N SER A 171 0.55 -0.75 45.45
CA SER A 171 2.01 -0.88 45.32
C SER A 171 2.64 -2.28 45.46
N SER A 172 3.09 -2.87 44.35
CA SER A 172 4.48 -2.69 43.83
C SER A 172 4.91 -3.83 42.88
N SER A 173 5.66 -3.45 41.83
CA SER A 173 6.71 -4.22 41.11
C SER A 173 6.29 -5.48 40.33
N GLY A 174 6.62 -5.70 39.06
CA GLY A 174 7.46 -5.01 38.09
C GLY A 174 7.81 -6.00 36.95
N SER A 175 7.71 -5.55 35.69
CA SER A 175 8.44 -5.99 34.47
C SER A 175 7.57 -5.89 33.20
N THR A 176 7.45 -4.63 32.77
CA THR A 176 7.62 -4.13 31.39
C THR A 176 7.29 -5.07 30.22
N GLY A 177 6.05 -4.98 29.73
CA GLY A 177 5.75 -5.25 28.33
C GLY A 177 6.35 -4.17 27.45
N ARG A 178 6.99 -4.55 26.33
CA ARG A 178 7.42 -3.61 25.29
C ARG A 178 6.55 -3.80 24.05
N LEU A 179 5.39 -3.15 24.07
CA LEU A 179 4.69 -2.76 22.84
C LEU A 179 5.61 -1.74 22.13
N VAL A 180 6.06 -2.07 20.92
CA VAL A 180 6.78 -1.11 20.08
C VAL A 180 5.72 -0.29 19.35
N GLU A 181 5.44 0.89 19.90
CA GLU A 181 4.79 1.99 19.23
C GLU A 181 5.81 2.59 18.26
N VAL A 182 5.63 2.36 16.95
CA VAL A 182 6.50 2.95 15.91
C VAL A 182 6.11 4.41 15.77
N GLY A 183 6.77 5.25 16.56
CA GLY A 183 6.75 6.70 16.45
C GLY A 183 7.44 7.19 15.17
N ALA A 184 6.83 8.20 14.57
CA ALA A 184 7.29 8.92 13.39
C ALA A 184 8.74 9.40 13.48
N VAL A 185 9.50 9.25 12.39
CA VAL A 185 10.78 9.94 12.18
C VAL A 185 10.57 11.05 11.15
N LEU A 186 10.37 12.26 11.66
CA LEU A 186 10.48 13.50 10.89
C LEU A 186 11.90 14.05 11.00
N GLY A 187 12.47 14.45 9.86
CA GLY A 187 13.41 15.56 9.76
C GLY A 187 14.90 15.20 9.70
N GLY A 188 15.52 15.36 8.53
CA GLY A 188 16.97 15.24 8.44
C GLY A 188 17.68 15.48 7.11
N VAL A 189 17.08 16.15 6.11
CA VAL A 189 17.83 16.45 4.86
C VAL A 189 17.80 17.94 4.46
N LEU A 190 16.82 18.73 4.90
CA LEU A 190 16.76 20.16 4.53
C LEU A 190 17.73 21.08 5.31
N GLY A 191 18.36 20.60 6.39
CA GLY A 191 19.37 21.36 7.15
C GLY A 191 20.82 21.15 6.70
N GLY A 192 21.11 20.04 6.00
CA GLY A 192 22.46 19.71 5.56
C GLY A 192 22.86 20.41 4.26
N LEU A 193 21.90 20.65 3.36
CA LEU A 193 22.16 21.27 2.05
C LEU A 193 22.41 22.79 2.14
N THR A 194 21.91 23.46 3.19
CA THR A 194 22.14 24.90 3.39
C THR A 194 23.50 25.20 4.03
N LEU A 195 24.03 24.29 4.86
CA LEU A 195 25.36 24.46 5.47
C LEU A 195 26.51 24.12 4.50
N LEU A 196 26.30 23.19 3.57
CA LEU A 196 27.32 22.80 2.58
C LEU A 196 27.52 23.85 1.47
N LEU A 197 26.54 24.73 1.24
CA LEU A 197 26.59 25.82 0.25
C LEU A 197 27.28 27.10 0.75
N LEU A 198 27.59 27.19 2.06
CA LEU A 198 28.27 28.34 2.67
C LEU A 198 29.79 28.16 2.84
N LEU A 199 30.34 26.98 2.50
CA LEU A 199 31.77 26.67 2.63
C LEU A 199 32.53 26.54 1.31
N LEU A 200 31.91 26.85 0.16
CA LEU A 200 32.64 26.94 -1.10
C LEU A 200 33.27 28.33 -1.24
N PRO A 201 34.62 28.45 -1.30
CA PRO A 201 35.27 29.73 -1.53
C PRO A 201 34.89 30.27 -2.91
N ARG A 202 34.32 31.48 -2.92
CA ARG A 202 34.12 32.32 -4.10
C ARG A 202 35.49 32.69 -4.67
N SER A 203 36.03 31.83 -5.51
CA SER A 203 37.30 32.07 -6.19
C SER A 203 37.19 31.60 -7.63
N PHE A 204 36.52 32.40 -8.46
CA PHE A 204 36.95 32.62 -9.85
C PHE A 204 36.18 33.81 -10.43
N CYS A 205 36.60 35.02 -10.05
CA CYS A 205 36.47 36.17 -10.92
C CYS A 205 37.86 36.39 -11.54
N ALA A 206 37.88 36.76 -12.82
CA ALA A 206 39.03 37.08 -13.67
C ALA A 206 39.78 35.89 -14.33
N ASN A 207 39.45 35.63 -15.60
CA ASN A 207 40.43 35.55 -16.68
C ASN A 207 39.67 35.78 -18.01
N ASP A 208 39.42 37.03 -18.37
CA ASP A 208 40.29 37.89 -19.19
C ASP A 208 40.23 37.58 -20.69
N ARG A 209 40.27 38.68 -21.42
CA ARG A 209 40.04 38.93 -22.82
C ARG A 209 40.77 37.99 -23.79
N LYS A 210 40.17 37.97 -24.99
CA LYS A 210 40.83 38.00 -26.32
C LYS A 210 41.08 36.64 -26.99
N SER A 211 40.33 36.36 -28.06
CA SER A 211 40.94 36.00 -29.35
C SER A 211 39.90 36.00 -30.50
N ARG A 212 40.17 36.88 -31.48
CA ARG A 212 39.75 36.93 -32.89
C ARG A 212 38.28 37.06 -33.26
#